data_AF-A0A090T4Q3-F1
#
_entry.id   AF-A0A090T4Q3-F1
#
_cell.length_a   1.000
_cell.length_b   1.000
_cell.length_c   1.000
_cell.angle_alpha   90.00
_cell.angle_beta   90.00
_cell.angle_gamma   90.00
#
_symmetry.space_group_name_H-M   'P 1'
#
loop_
_entity.id
_entity.type
_entity.pdbx_description
1 polymer ?
#
loop_
_entity_poly.entity_id
_entity_poly.type
_entity_poly.pdbx_seq_one_letter_code
_entity_poly.pdbx_strand_id
1 'polypeptide(L)' 'MAGTFGHESDKLQMSKDIYGLSWAPNLDKLPTERCLVTGYSCRSQVKRFEQAPTKHPLQAVLQLLD' A
#
# COMPACT_ATOMS: atom_id res chain seq x y z
N MET A 1 -2.02 -9.94 -5.18
CA MET A 1 -2.53 -10.34 -3.86
C MET A 1 -3.99 -9.93 -3.81
N ALA A 2 -4.91 -10.86 -3.56
CA ALA A 2 -6.34 -10.59 -3.54
C ALA A 2 -6.99 -11.28 -2.32
N GLY A 3 -8.05 -10.69 -1.79
CA GLY A 3 -8.72 -11.20 -0.59
C GLY A 3 -7.76 -11.29 0.60
N THR A 4 -7.78 -12.45 1.27
CA THR A 4 -6.98 -12.74 2.46
C THR A 4 -5.57 -13.23 2.17
N PHE A 5 -5.20 -13.44 0.90
CA PHE A 5 -3.92 -14.04 0.51
C PHE A 5 -2.72 -13.43 1.25
N GLY A 6 -2.63 -12.10 1.31
CA GLY A 6 -1.50 -11.44 1.98
C GLY A 6 -1.48 -11.60 3.51
N HIS A 7 -2.61 -11.97 4.11
CA HIS A 7 -2.82 -12.15 5.55
C HIS A 7 -2.65 -13.60 6.01
N GLU A 8 -2.63 -14.56 5.09
CA GLU A 8 -2.36 -15.95 5.37
C GLU A 8 -0.90 -16.12 5.85
N SER A 9 -0.70 -16.88 6.93
CA SER A 9 0.60 -16.99 7.60
C SER A 9 1.68 -17.59 6.69
N ASP A 10 1.32 -18.57 5.87
CA ASP A 10 2.21 -19.22 4.90
C ASP A 10 2.52 -18.32 3.68
N LYS A 11 1.70 -17.29 3.43
CA LYS A 11 1.91 -16.31 2.37
C LYS A 11 2.63 -15.05 2.83
N LEU A 12 2.92 -14.91 4.13
CA LEU A 12 3.53 -13.71 4.69
C LEU A 12 4.88 -13.39 4.04
N GLN A 13 5.77 -14.39 3.95
CA GLN A 13 7.11 -14.16 3.41
C GLN A 13 7.04 -13.76 1.93
N MET A 14 6.31 -14.54 1.13
CA MET A 14 6.08 -14.22 -0.29
C MET A 14 5.47 -12.82 -0.48
N SER A 15 4.54 -12.44 0.39
CA SER A 15 3.92 -11.12 0.34
C SER A 15 4.88 -9.98 0.66
N LYS A 16 5.83 -10.19 1.60
CA LYS A 16 6.92 -9.25 1.88
C LYS A 16 7.88 -9.16 0.70
N ASP A 17 8.22 -10.28 0.07
CA ASP A 17 9.14 -10.32 -1.06
C ASP A 17 8.54 -9.56 -2.26
N ILE A 18 7.28 -9.85 -2.62
CA ILE A 18 6.56 -9.13 -3.69
C ILE A 18 6.46 -7.63 -3.38
N TYR A 19 6.20 -7.28 -2.12
CA TYR A 19 6.19 -5.90 -1.68
C TYR A 19 7.55 -5.22 -1.89
N GLY A 20 8.64 -5.88 -1.51
CA GLY A 20 10.01 -5.40 -1.66
C GLY A 20 10.48 -5.26 -3.11
N LEU A 21 9.91 -6.03 -4.05
CA LEU A 21 10.27 -5.95 -5.47
C LEU A 21 9.77 -4.68 -6.16
N SER A 22 8.67 -4.08 -5.68
CA SER A 22 8.03 -2.97 -6.41
C SER A 22 7.53 -1.86 -5.51
N TRP A 23 6.82 -2.16 -4.42
CA TRP A 23 6.19 -1.12 -3.60
C TRP A 23 7.21 -0.38 -2.73
N ALA A 24 7.99 -1.11 -1.93
CA ALA A 24 8.99 -0.52 -1.02
C ALA A 24 9.93 0.48 -1.71
N PRO A 25 10.67 0.10 -2.79
CA PRO A 25 11.65 1.01 -3.39
C PRO A 25 11.04 2.24 -4.08
N ASN A 26 9.74 2.20 -4.40
CA ASN A 26 9.05 3.37 -4.99
C ASN A 26 8.50 4.30 -3.92
N LEU A 27 8.06 3.76 -2.77
CA LEU A 27 7.64 4.55 -1.62
C LEU A 27 8.82 5.25 -0.95
N ASP A 28 9.98 4.59 -0.86
CA ASP A 28 11.19 5.19 -0.26
C ASP A 28 11.69 6.46 -0.99
N LYS A 29 11.33 6.61 -2.28
CA LYS A 29 11.77 7.73 -3.12
C LYS A 29 10.92 8.98 -2.98
N LEU A 30 9.74 8.89 -2.37
CA LEU A 30 8.73 9.94 -2.39
C LEU A 30 8.17 10.17 -0.97
N PRO A 31 7.73 11.39 -0.64
CA PRO A 31 7.00 11.62 0.60
C PRO A 31 5.75 10.74 0.65
N THR A 32 5.66 9.87 1.65
CA THR A 32 4.58 8.85 1.75
C THR A 32 3.19 9.50 1.80
N GLU A 33 3.07 10.70 2.37
CA GLU A 33 1.82 11.46 2.46
C GLU A 33 1.27 11.89 1.08
N ARG A 34 2.14 11.92 0.06
CA ARG A 34 1.78 12.23 -1.33
C ARG A 34 1.57 10.99 -2.18
N CYS A 35 1.89 9.80 -1.68
CA CYS A 35 1.67 8.55 -2.39
C CYS A 35 0.20 8.13 -2.35
N LEU A 36 -0.37 7.86 -3.52
CA LEU A 36 -1.76 7.44 -3.68
C LEU A 36 -1.82 6.02 -4.20
N VAL A 37 -2.70 5.21 -3.64
CA VAL A 37 -2.82 3.78 -3.97
C VAL A 37 -4.28 3.42 -4.21
N THR A 38 -4.59 2.94 -5.40
CA THR A 38 -5.95 2.59 -5.84
C THR A 38 -6.42 1.25 -5.28
N GLY A 39 -5.56 0.22 -5.36
CA GLY A 39 -5.93 -1.14 -4.97
C GLY A 39 -6.05 -1.31 -3.45
N TYR A 40 -7.15 -1.89 -2.98
CA TYR A 40 -7.34 -2.22 -1.55
C TYR A 40 -6.23 -3.10 -1.01
N SER A 41 -5.89 -4.19 -1.71
CA SER A 41 -4.83 -5.11 -1.25
C SER A 41 -3.46 -4.44 -1.24
N CYS A 42 -3.17 -3.52 -2.17
CA CYS A 42 -1.91 -2.78 -2.15
C CYS A 42 -1.87 -1.83 -0.95
N ARG A 43 -2.96 -1.07 -0.72
CA ARG A 43 -3.08 -0.18 0.46
C ARG A 43 -2.94 -0.93 1.78
N SER A 44 -3.56 -2.11 1.91
CA SER A 44 -3.46 -2.89 3.15
C SER A 44 -2.05 -3.37 3.42
N GLN A 45 -1.31 -3.76 2.37
CA GLN A 45 0.07 -4.22 2.48
C GLN A 45 1.03 -3.07 2.80
N VAL A 46 0.88 -1.90 2.16
CA VAL A 46 1.65 -0.71 2.52
C VAL A 46 1.40 -0.33 3.98
N LYS A 47 0.13 -0.24 4.40
CA LYS A 47 -0.22 0.05 5.80
C LYS A 47 0.40 -0.95 6.77
N ARG A 48 0.46 -2.23 6.40
CA ARG A 48 1.00 -3.29 7.25
C ARG A 48 2.52 -3.24 7.37
N PHE A 49 3.22 -2.97 6.28
CA PHE A 49 4.68 -3.04 6.23
C PHE A 49 5.37 -1.72 6.57
N GLU A 50 4.80 -0.58 6.16
CA GLU A 50 5.35 0.75 6.46
C GLU A 50 4.79 1.36 7.75
N GLN A 51 3.72 0.78 8.30
CA GLN A 51 2.95 1.39 9.40
C GLN A 51 2.41 2.79 9.08
N ALA A 52 2.52 3.22 7.83
CA ALA A 52 2.06 4.51 7.32
C ALA A 52 0.81 4.32 6.43
N PRO A 53 -0.28 5.07 6.68
CA PRO A 53 -1.47 4.98 5.84
C PRO A 53 -1.27 5.69 4.50
N THR A 54 -1.61 5.02 3.40
CA THR A 54 -1.72 5.65 2.07
C THR A 54 -3.18 5.93 1.71
N LYS A 55 -3.41 7.04 0.99
CA LYS A 55 -4.74 7.47 0.56
C LYS A 55 -5.14 6.80 -0.75
N HIS A 56 -6.44 6.56 -0.89
CA HIS A 56 -7.03 6.30 -2.20
C HIS A 56 -7.11 7.63 -2.99
N PRO A 57 -6.90 7.65 -4.33
CA PRO A 57 -7.00 8.89 -5.10
C PRO A 57 -8.31 9.65 -4.92
N LEU A 58 -9.45 8.96 -4.79
CA LEU A 58 -10.73 9.62 -4.50
C LEU A 58 -10.74 10.38 -3.16
N GLN A 59 -10.02 9.88 -2.14
CA GLN A 59 -9.88 10.62 -0.89
C GLN A 59 -9.04 11.88 -1.05
N ALA A 60 -8.04 11.86 -1.95
CA ALA A 60 -7.26 13.05 -2.26
C ALA A 60 -8.08 14.07 -3.06
N VAL A 61 -8.87 13.61 -4.04
CA VAL A 61 -9.77 14.49 -4.81
C VAL A 61 -10.83 15.12 -3.89
N LEU A 62 -11.40 14.36 -2.96
CA LEU A 62 -12.39 14.87 -2.00
C LEU A 62 -11.85 16.05 -1.19
N GLN A 63 -10.55 16.08 -0.88
CA GLN A 63 -9.91 17.20 -0.16
C GLN A 63 -9.75 18.47 -1.00
N LEU A 64 -10.08 18.44 -2.29
CA LEU A 64 -9.96 19.56 -3.21
C LEU A 64 -11.34 20.12 -3.62
N LEU A 65 -12.44 19.52 -3.15
CA LEU A 65 -13.80 19.88 -3.54
C LEU A 65 -14.47 20.87 -2.57
N ASP A 66 -13.67 21.64 -1.83
CA ASP A 66 -14.17 22.73 -0.99
C ASP A 66 -14.64 23.93 -1.83
#